data_AF-A0A959GHH8-F1
#
_entry.id   AF-A0A959GHH8-F1
#
_cell.length_a   1.000
_cell.length_b   1.000
_cell.length_c   1.000
_cell.angle_alpha   90.00
_cell.angle_beta   90.00
_cell.angle_gamma   90.00
#
_symmetry.space_group_name_H-M   'P 1'
#
loop_
_entity.id
_entity.type
_entity.pdbx_description
1 polymer ?
#
loop_
_entity_poly.entity_id
_entity_poly.type
_entity_poly.pdbx_seq_one_letter_code
_entity_poly.pdbx_strand_id
1 'polypeptide(L)'
;MQRNFTLLFTLLLFFQVKNVSHAQPYAGDPLKGLIKGIVIDEGTQQPLDYATVTLYNAKDSSMVTGTVTNAEGTFSLEVNFGSYYAVIDFISYKDHAVGDITISRNQPTADIGVIALQPDATTLQEVEVRAEKSQMQLSLDKKVFNVGKDLANTGGNAADVLDNVPSVTVDVEGNVNLRGSGGVRILVNGKPSGLVGISNSDGLRNIPANLIERIEVITNPSARYEAEGMAGIINIILKKEKENGLNGSFDISAGYPHNHGVAANLNYRRKWLNLFASYGLNYRRAPG
;
A
#
# COMPACT_ATOMS: atom_id res chain seq x y z
N MET A 1 71.47 -45.54 63.86
CA MET A 1 70.57 -44.41 63.52
C MET A 1 71.10 -43.79 62.24
N GLN A 2 70.21 -43.50 61.30
CA GLN A 2 70.42 -42.89 59.97
C GLN A 2 70.90 -43.80 58.83
N ARG A 3 70.06 -43.85 57.79
CA ARG A 3 70.11 -44.71 56.60
C ARG A 3 70.16 -43.75 55.41
N ASN A 4 71.25 -43.75 54.65
CA ASN A 4 71.43 -42.87 53.49
C ASN A 4 70.80 -43.50 52.24
N PHE A 5 70.02 -42.71 51.52
CA PHE A 5 69.26 -43.07 50.32
C PHE A 5 69.91 -42.35 49.13
N THR A 6 70.46 -43.09 48.17
CA THR A 6 71.04 -42.53 46.94
C THR A 6 70.10 -42.83 45.78
N LEU A 7 69.47 -41.78 45.23
CA LEU A 7 68.58 -41.81 44.07
C LEU A 7 69.39 -41.73 42.77
N LEU A 8 69.17 -42.71 41.89
CA LEU A 8 69.70 -42.79 40.53
C LEU A 8 68.73 -42.10 39.57
N PHE A 9 69.19 -41.11 38.80
CA PHE A 9 68.38 -40.35 37.84
C PHE A 9 68.65 -40.88 36.42
N THR A 10 67.70 -41.62 35.84
CA THR A 10 67.76 -42.12 34.46
C THR A 10 66.95 -41.20 33.53
N LEU A 11 67.64 -40.55 32.59
CA LEU A 11 67.08 -39.64 31.60
C LEU A 11 66.47 -40.45 30.43
N LEU A 12 65.16 -40.36 30.23
CA LEU A 12 64.43 -41.05 29.16
C LEU A 12 64.19 -40.09 27.99
N LEU A 13 64.83 -40.35 26.85
CA LEU A 13 64.78 -39.53 25.63
C LEU A 13 63.63 -40.01 24.73
N PHE A 14 62.55 -39.23 24.63
CA PHE A 14 61.41 -39.53 23.74
C PHE A 14 61.73 -39.12 22.29
N PHE A 15 61.84 -40.11 21.41
CA PHE A 15 61.88 -39.91 19.95
C PHE A 15 60.45 -39.85 19.41
N GLN A 16 60.02 -38.70 18.88
CA GLN A 16 58.71 -38.54 18.23
C GLN A 16 58.83 -38.82 16.72
N VAL A 17 58.13 -39.86 16.26
CA VAL A 17 58.01 -40.21 14.84
C VAL A 17 56.90 -39.34 14.22
N LYS A 18 57.25 -38.47 13.27
CA LYS A 18 56.26 -37.70 12.50
C LYS A 18 55.69 -38.58 11.39
N ASN A 19 54.44 -38.99 11.53
CA ASN A 19 53.66 -39.59 10.46
C ASN A 19 53.37 -38.51 9.39
N VAL A 20 53.85 -38.73 8.16
CA VAL A 20 53.51 -37.89 7.00
C VAL A 20 52.25 -38.48 6.38
N SER A 21 51.10 -37.88 6.67
CA SER A 21 49.86 -38.16 5.96
C SER A 21 49.89 -37.51 4.58
N HIS A 22 49.90 -38.31 3.51
CA HIS A 22 49.65 -37.83 2.16
C HIS A 22 48.19 -37.37 2.05
N ALA A 23 47.99 -36.05 1.92
CA ALA A 23 46.68 -35.48 1.59
C ALA A 23 46.36 -35.75 0.10
N GLN A 24 45.17 -36.30 -0.17
CA GLN A 24 44.62 -36.39 -1.53
C GLN A 24 44.39 -34.98 -2.10
N PRO A 25 44.55 -34.77 -3.43
CA PRO A 25 44.29 -33.47 -4.03
C PRO A 25 42.81 -33.15 -3.91
N TYR A 26 42.50 -32.07 -3.19
CA TYR A 26 41.20 -31.43 -3.17
C TYR A 26 40.88 -31.01 -4.61
N ALA A 27 39.85 -31.61 -5.22
CA ALA A 27 39.26 -31.05 -6.44
C ALA A 27 38.64 -29.72 -6.01
N GLY A 28 39.33 -28.61 -6.27
CA GLY A 28 38.89 -27.28 -5.88
C GLY A 28 37.51 -26.98 -6.44
N ASP A 29 36.65 -26.36 -5.63
CA ASP A 29 35.35 -25.86 -6.05
C ASP A 29 35.47 -25.12 -7.40
N PRO A 30 34.49 -25.25 -8.30
CA PRO A 30 34.51 -24.50 -9.55
C PRO A 30 34.65 -23.01 -9.22
N LEU A 31 35.68 -22.38 -9.77
CA LEU A 31 35.95 -20.95 -9.54
C LEU A 31 34.75 -20.15 -10.05
N LYS A 32 33.99 -19.59 -9.11
CA LYS A 32 32.90 -18.67 -9.38
C LYS A 32 33.41 -17.23 -9.36
N GLY A 33 32.76 -16.37 -10.13
CA GLY A 33 32.86 -14.93 -9.99
C GLY A 33 31.58 -14.30 -9.46
N LEU A 34 31.64 -13.00 -9.22
CA LEU A 34 30.60 -12.22 -8.57
C LEU A 34 30.18 -11.04 -9.46
N ILE A 35 28.89 -10.91 -9.71
CA ILE A 35 28.30 -9.72 -10.34
C ILE A 35 27.53 -8.96 -9.27
N LYS A 36 27.70 -7.65 -9.16
CA LYS A 36 27.00 -6.80 -8.19
C LYS A 36 26.61 -5.44 -8.78
N GLY A 37 25.63 -4.80 -8.16
CA GLY A 37 25.17 -3.46 -8.51
C GLY A 37 24.09 -2.95 -7.56
N ILE A 38 23.55 -1.78 -7.87
CA ILE A 38 22.50 -1.11 -7.10
C ILE A 38 21.40 -0.65 -8.06
N VAL A 39 20.14 -0.92 -7.76
CA VAL A 39 18.99 -0.48 -8.55
C VAL A 39 18.27 0.66 -7.81
N ILE A 40 18.00 1.74 -8.54
CA ILE A 40 17.31 2.92 -8.03
C ILE A 40 16.18 3.36 -8.97
N ASP A 41 15.24 4.13 -8.45
CA ASP A 41 14.28 4.87 -9.25
C ASP A 41 14.97 6.11 -9.88
N GLU A 42 14.84 6.30 -11.20
CA GLU A 42 15.52 7.39 -11.91
C GLU A 42 15.06 8.79 -11.44
N GLY A 43 13.79 8.96 -11.09
CA GLY A 43 13.21 10.27 -10.75
C GLY A 43 13.51 10.72 -9.32
N THR A 44 13.41 9.80 -8.36
CA THR A 44 13.54 10.04 -6.92
C THR A 44 14.91 9.69 -6.37
N GLN A 45 15.70 8.93 -7.14
CA GLN A 45 17.00 8.39 -6.73
C GLN A 45 16.92 7.48 -5.49
N GLN A 46 15.72 7.00 -5.16
CA GLN A 46 15.51 6.07 -4.05
C GLN A 46 15.91 4.65 -4.46
N PRO A 47 16.50 3.85 -3.55
CA PRO A 47 16.73 2.45 -3.80
C PRO A 47 15.45 1.68 -4.08
N LEU A 48 15.49 0.78 -5.05
CA LEU A 48 14.38 -0.11 -5.38
C LEU A 48 14.60 -1.47 -4.71
N ASP A 49 13.85 -1.73 -3.66
CA ASP A 49 13.76 -3.03 -2.99
C ASP A 49 12.92 -4.00 -3.83
N TYR A 50 13.29 -5.29 -3.81
CA TYR A 50 12.63 -6.36 -4.55
C TYR A 50 12.57 -6.19 -6.09
N ALA A 51 13.48 -5.41 -6.68
CA ALA A 51 13.69 -5.43 -8.13
C ALA A 51 14.32 -6.76 -8.54
N THR A 52 13.79 -7.38 -9.59
CA THR A 52 14.30 -8.65 -10.12
C THR A 52 15.50 -8.36 -10.99
N VAL A 53 16.58 -9.11 -10.79
CA VAL A 53 17.78 -9.08 -11.64
C VAL A 53 17.97 -10.46 -12.22
N THR A 54 17.75 -10.59 -13.53
CA THR A 54 17.91 -11.85 -14.27
C THR A 54 19.15 -11.79 -15.13
N LEU A 55 20.01 -12.79 -15.04
CA LEU A 55 21.23 -12.89 -15.82
C LEU A 55 21.09 -13.89 -16.96
N TYR A 56 21.53 -13.50 -18.14
CA TYR A 56 21.48 -14.29 -19.36
C TYR A 56 22.87 -14.48 -19.95
N ASN A 57 23.07 -15.61 -20.62
CA ASN A 57 24.28 -15.86 -21.39
C ASN A 57 24.30 -14.96 -22.64
N ALA A 58 25.40 -14.23 -22.86
CA ALA A 58 25.50 -13.30 -23.99
C ALA A 58 25.51 -13.98 -25.37
N LYS A 59 25.81 -15.27 -25.45
CA LYS A 59 25.91 -16.02 -26.72
C LYS A 59 24.55 -16.49 -27.24
N ASP A 60 23.69 -17.01 -26.38
CA ASP A 60 22.45 -17.68 -26.75
C ASP A 60 21.21 -17.15 -26.02
N SER A 61 21.37 -16.13 -25.17
CA SER A 61 20.29 -15.54 -24.38
C SER A 61 19.58 -16.54 -23.45
N SER A 62 20.21 -17.68 -23.15
CA SER A 62 19.68 -18.61 -22.14
C SER A 62 19.77 -18.00 -20.74
N MET A 63 18.72 -18.18 -19.95
CA MET A 63 18.72 -17.75 -18.56
C MET A 63 19.75 -18.56 -17.77
N VAL A 64 20.61 -17.86 -17.04
CA VAL A 64 21.68 -18.45 -16.22
C VAL A 64 21.23 -18.55 -14.78
N THR A 65 20.79 -17.43 -14.20
CA THR A 65 20.34 -17.32 -12.80
C THR A 65 19.61 -15.98 -12.60
N GLY A 66 19.06 -15.75 -11.41
CA GLY A 66 18.49 -14.46 -11.02
C GLY A 66 18.50 -14.26 -9.51
N THR A 67 18.33 -13.01 -9.09
CA THR A 67 18.21 -12.59 -7.69
C THR A 67 17.24 -11.42 -7.59
N VAL A 68 16.99 -10.96 -6.36
CA VAL A 68 16.27 -9.72 -6.10
C VAL A 68 17.17 -8.75 -5.34
N THR A 69 16.92 -7.46 -5.49
CA THR A 69 17.55 -6.43 -4.68
C THR A 69 17.04 -6.48 -3.23
N ASN A 70 17.85 -5.96 -2.30
CA ASN A 70 17.47 -5.77 -0.91
C ASN A 70 16.91 -4.35 -0.65
N ALA A 71 16.63 -4.03 0.62
CA ALA A 71 16.09 -2.73 1.04
C ALA A 71 16.97 -1.52 0.66
N GLU A 72 18.28 -1.72 0.49
CA GLU A 72 19.21 -0.70 0.00
C GLU A 72 19.37 -0.70 -1.53
N GLY A 73 18.53 -1.45 -2.25
CA GLY A 73 18.55 -1.59 -3.71
C GLY A 73 19.73 -2.40 -4.25
N THR A 74 20.53 -3.02 -3.37
CA THR A 74 21.75 -3.72 -3.76
C THR A 74 21.45 -5.17 -4.13
N PHE A 75 22.22 -5.73 -5.08
CA PHE A 75 22.16 -7.14 -5.42
C PHE A 75 23.55 -7.73 -5.64
N SER A 76 23.65 -9.06 -5.52
CA SER A 76 24.83 -9.83 -5.89
C SER A 76 24.46 -11.20 -6.45
N LEU A 77 25.25 -11.68 -7.42
CA LEU A 77 25.06 -12.95 -8.13
C LEU A 77 26.39 -13.68 -8.26
N GLU A 78 26.46 -14.91 -7.75
CA GLU A 78 27.57 -15.82 -8.03
C GLU A 78 27.36 -16.57 -9.34
N VAL A 79 28.36 -16.54 -10.22
CA VAL A 79 28.26 -17.13 -11.56
C VAL A 79 29.55 -17.82 -11.98
N ASN A 80 29.46 -18.72 -12.94
CA ASN A 80 30.66 -19.27 -13.58
C ASN A 80 31.36 -18.20 -14.43
N PHE A 81 32.57 -18.50 -14.89
CA PHE A 81 33.26 -17.62 -15.83
C PHE A 81 32.57 -17.64 -17.20
N GLY A 82 32.40 -16.47 -17.81
CA GLY A 82 31.65 -16.29 -19.04
C GLY A 82 31.33 -14.83 -19.34
N SER A 83 30.57 -14.63 -20.42
CA SER A 83 30.05 -13.34 -20.83
C SER A 83 28.53 -13.34 -20.74
N TYR A 84 27.98 -12.26 -20.19
CA TYR A 84 26.60 -12.16 -19.77
C TYR A 84 26.01 -10.78 -20.09
N TYR A 85 24.69 -10.71 -20.06
CA TYR A 85 23.96 -9.46 -19.87
C TYR A 85 22.91 -9.68 -18.77
N ALA A 86 22.58 -8.62 -18.05
CA ALA A 86 21.54 -8.62 -17.03
C ALA A 86 20.31 -7.88 -17.55
N VAL A 87 19.12 -8.35 -17.18
CA VAL A 87 17.86 -7.62 -17.32
C VAL A 87 17.34 -7.35 -15.92
N ILE A 88 17.00 -6.10 -15.66
CA ILE A 88 16.45 -5.64 -14.40
C ILE A 88 15.00 -5.23 -14.65
N ASP A 89 14.07 -5.81 -13.91
CA ASP A 89 12.65 -5.51 -13.98
C ASP A 89 12.07 -5.21 -12.58
N PHE A 90 11.09 -4.31 -12.55
CA PHE A 90 10.36 -3.97 -11.34
C PHE A 90 8.95 -3.50 -11.70
N ILE A 91 7.98 -3.76 -10.83
CA ILE A 91 6.56 -3.49 -11.11
C ILE A 91 6.31 -2.01 -11.41
N SER A 92 5.66 -1.72 -12.54
CA SER A 92 5.40 -0.35 -13.04
C SER A 92 6.64 0.41 -13.50
N TYR A 93 7.74 -0.28 -13.80
CA TYR A 93 8.94 0.29 -14.43
C TYR A 93 9.19 -0.38 -15.78
N LYS A 94 9.99 0.26 -16.61
CA LYS A 94 10.49 -0.33 -17.85
C LYS A 94 11.69 -1.22 -17.56
N ASP A 95 11.70 -2.41 -18.16
CA ASP A 95 12.84 -3.32 -18.10
C ASP A 95 14.10 -2.63 -18.63
N HIS A 96 15.21 -2.81 -17.92
CA HIS A 96 16.50 -2.25 -18.30
C HIS A 96 17.53 -3.36 -18.48
N ALA A 97 18.17 -3.40 -19.66
CA ALA A 97 19.20 -4.38 -19.96
C ALA A 97 20.60 -3.76 -19.84
N VAL A 98 21.49 -4.44 -19.09
CA VAL A 98 22.90 -4.09 -18.95
C VAL A 98 23.75 -5.16 -19.63
N GLY A 99 24.42 -4.79 -20.72
CA GLY A 99 25.26 -5.67 -21.53
C GLY A 99 26.72 -5.77 -21.07
N ASP A 100 27.51 -6.52 -21.84
CA ASP A 100 28.97 -6.59 -21.77
C ASP A 100 29.58 -6.99 -20.41
N ILE A 101 28.87 -7.81 -19.64
CA ILE A 101 29.34 -8.29 -18.33
C ILE A 101 30.24 -9.50 -18.53
N THR A 102 31.55 -9.37 -18.25
CA THR A 102 32.50 -10.48 -18.37
C THR A 102 33.09 -10.87 -17.03
N ILE A 103 33.02 -12.17 -16.72
CA ILE A 103 33.63 -12.78 -15.55
C ILE A 103 34.71 -13.75 -16.03
N SER A 104 35.95 -13.55 -15.58
CA SER A 104 37.08 -14.41 -15.93
C SER A 104 38.02 -14.61 -14.75
N ARG A 105 39.02 -15.48 -14.90
CA ARG A 105 40.04 -15.69 -13.85
C ARG A 105 40.80 -14.40 -13.49
N ASN A 106 41.00 -13.51 -14.46
CA ASN A 106 41.71 -12.23 -14.26
C ASN A 106 40.77 -11.12 -13.79
N GLN A 107 39.45 -11.32 -13.94
CA GLN A 107 38.40 -10.39 -13.52
C GLN A 107 37.25 -11.20 -12.92
N PRO A 108 37.41 -11.72 -11.69
CA PRO A 108 36.41 -12.58 -11.05
C PRO A 108 35.23 -11.78 -10.49
N THR A 109 35.27 -10.44 -10.55
CA THR A 109 34.19 -9.58 -10.06
C THR A 109 33.84 -8.53 -11.11
N ALA A 110 32.56 -8.38 -11.39
CA ALA A 110 32.01 -7.29 -12.18
C ALA A 110 31.08 -6.45 -11.29
N ASP A 111 31.36 -5.15 -11.21
CA ASP A 111 30.46 -4.17 -10.62
C ASP A 111 29.80 -3.40 -11.77
N ILE A 112 28.49 -3.59 -11.95
CA ILE A 112 27.74 -2.94 -13.03
C ILE A 112 27.15 -1.59 -12.59
N GLY A 113 27.53 -1.10 -11.41
CA GLY A 113 27.22 0.24 -10.94
C GLY A 113 25.76 0.43 -10.52
N VAL A 114 25.29 1.67 -10.70
CA VAL A 114 23.93 2.09 -10.35
C VAL A 114 23.05 2.03 -11.61
N ILE A 115 21.99 1.22 -11.54
CA ILE A 115 20.98 1.06 -12.57
C ILE A 115 19.76 1.89 -12.18
N ALA A 116 19.49 2.95 -12.93
CA ALA A 116 18.31 3.77 -12.73
C ALA A 116 17.16 3.25 -13.60
N LEU A 117 16.08 2.77 -12.98
CA LEU A 117 14.88 2.33 -13.69
C LEU A 117 13.93 3.50 -13.93
N GLN A 118 13.40 3.53 -15.15
CA GLN A 118 12.37 4.48 -15.56
C GLN A 118 10.98 3.97 -15.21
N PRO A 119 10.15 4.75 -14.50
CA PRO A 119 8.75 4.41 -14.33
C PRO A 119 8.06 4.27 -15.70
N ASP A 120 7.23 3.24 -15.86
CA ASP A 120 6.40 3.09 -17.03
C ASP A 120 5.13 3.95 -16.89
N ALA A 121 5.16 5.12 -17.52
CA ALA A 121 4.07 6.09 -17.51
C ALA A 121 2.73 5.50 -17.96
N THR A 122 2.72 4.50 -18.85
CA THR A 122 1.49 3.86 -19.35
C THR A 122 0.82 3.06 -18.25
N THR A 123 1.60 2.24 -17.55
CA THR A 123 1.14 1.45 -16.41
C THR A 123 0.68 2.35 -15.26
N LEU A 124 1.41 3.43 -14.96
CA LEU A 124 1.03 4.40 -13.93
C LEU A 124 -0.29 5.10 -14.25
N GLN A 125 -0.48 5.54 -15.50
CA GLN A 125 -1.72 6.19 -15.93
C GLN A 125 -2.91 5.21 -15.85
N GLU A 126 -2.73 3.94 -16.20
CA GLU A 126 -3.79 2.93 -16.05
C GLU A 126 -4.16 2.71 -14.58
N VAL A 127 -3.17 2.64 -13.67
CA VAL A 127 -3.41 2.52 -12.23
C VAL A 127 -4.15 3.73 -11.67
N GLU A 128 -3.76 4.95 -12.07
CA GLU A 128 -4.44 6.19 -11.69
C GLU A 128 -5.91 6.17 -12.14
N VAL A 129 -6.16 5.88 -13.42
CA VAL A 129 -7.53 5.82 -13.98
C VAL A 129 -8.37 4.74 -13.30
N ARG A 130 -7.78 3.59 -12.96
CA ARG A 130 -8.45 2.54 -12.19
C ARG A 130 -8.78 3.00 -10.77
N ALA A 131 -7.88 3.73 -10.11
CA ALA A 131 -8.09 4.26 -8.76
C ALA A 131 -9.14 5.38 -8.70
N GLU A 132 -9.35 6.13 -9.78
CA GLU A 132 -10.36 7.19 -9.86
C GLU A 132 -11.80 6.68 -10.02
N LYS A 133 -11.98 5.48 -10.56
CA LYS A 133 -13.29 4.87 -10.80
C LYS A 133 -13.79 4.07 -9.60
N SER A 134 -15.09 4.08 -9.38
CA SER A 134 -15.73 3.23 -8.38
C SER A 134 -15.56 1.74 -8.75
N GLN A 135 -15.08 0.92 -7.81
CA GLN A 135 -14.85 -0.51 -8.04
C GLN A 135 -15.51 -1.36 -6.95
N MET A 136 -16.14 -2.46 -7.36
CA MET A 136 -16.66 -3.48 -6.46
C MET A 136 -15.59 -4.53 -6.16
N GLN A 137 -15.30 -4.75 -4.88
CA GLN A 137 -14.45 -5.86 -4.41
C GLN A 137 -15.30 -6.86 -3.63
N LEU A 138 -15.21 -8.14 -4.02
CA LEU A 138 -15.89 -9.24 -3.34
C LEU A 138 -14.96 -9.79 -2.25
N SER A 139 -15.35 -9.67 -0.98
CA SER A 139 -14.67 -10.32 0.15
C SER A 139 -15.56 -11.44 0.72
N LEU A 140 -14.96 -12.41 1.41
CA LEU A 140 -15.62 -13.65 1.87
C LEU A 140 -16.90 -13.39 2.71
N ASP A 141 -16.90 -12.32 3.53
CA ASP A 141 -17.98 -12.02 4.50
C ASP A 141 -18.71 -10.69 4.25
N LYS A 142 -18.26 -9.90 3.27
CA LYS A 142 -18.80 -8.57 2.96
C LYS A 142 -18.55 -8.16 1.52
N LYS A 143 -19.48 -7.43 0.93
CA LYS A 143 -19.26 -6.75 -0.36
C LYS A 143 -18.74 -5.35 -0.06
N VAL A 144 -17.61 -4.98 -0.64
CA VAL A 144 -17.01 -3.65 -0.46
C VAL A 144 -17.13 -2.89 -1.77
N PHE A 145 -17.72 -1.70 -1.69
CA PHE A 145 -17.90 -0.80 -2.82
C PHE A 145 -17.09 0.47 -2.57
N ASN A 146 -16.00 0.65 -3.31
CA ASN A 146 -15.17 1.85 -3.19
C ASN A 146 -15.82 3.00 -3.95
N VAL A 147 -15.95 4.15 -3.29
CA VAL A 147 -16.55 5.34 -3.87
C VAL A 147 -15.45 6.14 -4.57
N GLY A 148 -15.40 6.02 -5.89
CA GLY A 148 -14.48 6.76 -6.76
C GLY A 148 -14.84 8.24 -6.88
N LYS A 149 -13.97 8.99 -7.58
CA LYS A 149 -14.20 10.42 -7.84
C LYS A 149 -15.43 10.65 -8.72
N ASP A 150 -15.74 9.70 -9.59
CA ASP A 150 -16.92 9.70 -10.46
C ASP A 150 -18.24 9.80 -9.65
N LEU A 151 -18.40 8.93 -8.66
CA LEU A 151 -19.60 8.88 -7.83
C LEU A 151 -19.59 9.96 -6.73
N ALA A 152 -18.41 10.31 -6.21
CA ALA A 152 -18.24 11.39 -5.25
C ALA A 152 -18.56 12.79 -5.82
N ASN A 153 -18.35 12.99 -7.12
CA ASN A 153 -18.63 14.26 -7.81
C ASN A 153 -20.05 14.31 -8.39
N THR A 154 -20.66 13.14 -8.67
CA THR A 154 -22.01 13.05 -9.24
C THR A 154 -23.10 12.97 -8.15
N GLY A 155 -22.80 12.33 -7.00
CA GLY A 155 -23.71 12.23 -5.85
C GLY A 155 -23.56 13.41 -4.90
N GLY A 156 -24.68 14.04 -4.51
CA GLY A 156 -24.68 15.15 -3.56
C GLY A 156 -24.49 14.68 -2.11
N ASN A 157 -24.99 13.48 -1.77
CA ASN A 157 -24.98 12.95 -0.40
C ASN A 157 -24.92 11.40 -0.36
N ALA A 158 -24.88 10.82 0.85
CA ALA A 158 -24.73 9.39 1.05
C ALA A 158 -25.93 8.57 0.53
N ALA A 159 -27.14 9.13 0.49
CA ALA A 159 -28.29 8.43 -0.10
C ALA A 159 -28.08 8.19 -1.60
N ASP A 160 -27.55 9.20 -2.31
CA ASP A 160 -27.25 9.10 -3.74
C ASP A 160 -26.14 8.07 -4.01
N VAL A 161 -25.14 8.01 -3.12
CA VAL A 161 -24.07 7.00 -3.20
C VAL A 161 -24.62 5.60 -2.95
N LEU A 162 -25.53 5.44 -1.98
CA LEU A 162 -26.15 4.15 -1.65
C LEU A 162 -27.06 3.62 -2.77
N ASP A 163 -27.73 4.50 -3.52
CA ASP A 163 -28.55 4.11 -4.68
C ASP A 163 -27.72 3.47 -5.81
N ASN A 164 -26.43 3.81 -5.88
CA ASN A 164 -25.49 3.23 -6.83
C ASN A 164 -24.83 1.94 -6.32
N VAL A 165 -25.11 1.51 -5.07
CA VAL A 165 -24.57 0.27 -4.51
C VAL A 165 -25.46 -0.90 -4.93
N PRO A 166 -24.91 -1.93 -5.60
CA PRO A 166 -25.73 -3.05 -6.05
C PRO A 166 -26.43 -3.79 -4.90
N SER A 167 -27.68 -4.16 -5.13
CA SER A 167 -28.58 -4.80 -4.15
C SER A 167 -29.06 -3.89 -3.01
N VAL A 168 -28.67 -2.62 -2.99
CA VAL A 168 -29.23 -1.59 -2.12
C VAL A 168 -30.21 -0.76 -2.95
N THR A 169 -31.35 -0.41 -2.36
CA THR A 169 -32.28 0.55 -2.97
C THR A 169 -32.66 1.60 -1.95
N VAL A 170 -32.81 2.84 -2.42
CA VAL A 170 -33.21 3.98 -1.60
C VAL A 170 -34.52 4.54 -2.15
N ASP A 171 -35.54 4.69 -1.31
CA ASP A 171 -36.81 5.31 -1.72
C ASP A 171 -36.76 6.84 -1.67
N VAL A 172 -37.84 7.50 -2.12
CA VAL A 172 -37.91 8.97 -2.21
C VAL A 172 -37.91 9.63 -0.82
N GLU A 173 -38.41 8.92 0.18
CA GLU A 173 -38.32 9.29 1.59
C GLU A 173 -36.90 9.12 2.14
N GLY A 174 -36.06 8.29 1.50
CA GLY A 174 -34.65 8.02 1.80
C GLY A 174 -34.44 6.80 2.72
N ASN A 175 -35.42 5.91 2.81
CA ASN A 175 -35.29 4.62 3.49
C ASN A 175 -34.48 3.67 2.62
N VAL A 176 -33.62 2.88 3.28
CA VAL A 176 -32.68 1.98 2.61
C VAL A 176 -33.14 0.54 2.76
N ASN A 177 -33.29 -0.16 1.64
CA ASN A 177 -33.62 -1.57 1.58
C ASN A 177 -32.44 -2.37 1.02
N LEU A 178 -32.28 -3.61 1.49
CA LEU A 178 -31.25 -4.53 1.02
C LEU A 178 -31.92 -5.78 0.44
N ARG A 179 -31.71 -6.04 -0.86
CA ARG A 179 -32.36 -7.15 -1.60
C ARG A 179 -33.89 -7.17 -1.45
N GLY A 180 -34.53 -6.00 -1.40
CA GLY A 180 -35.98 -5.87 -1.25
C GLY A 180 -36.50 -6.05 0.18
N SER A 181 -35.64 -6.35 1.15
CA SER A 181 -35.99 -6.40 2.56
C SER A 181 -35.64 -5.08 3.25
N GLY A 182 -36.62 -4.51 3.96
CA GLY A 182 -36.41 -3.40 4.90
C GLY A 182 -35.73 -3.87 6.20
N GLY A 183 -35.49 -2.96 7.13
CA GLY A 183 -34.83 -3.29 8.40
C GLY A 183 -33.32 -3.49 8.25
N VAL A 184 -32.66 -2.58 7.53
CA VAL A 184 -31.21 -2.57 7.35
C VAL A 184 -30.57 -1.69 8.40
N ARG A 185 -29.52 -2.17 9.07
CA ARG A 185 -28.80 -1.37 10.07
C ARG A 185 -27.71 -0.57 9.39
N ILE A 186 -27.74 0.75 9.54
CA ILE A 186 -26.69 1.61 9.00
C ILE A 186 -25.68 1.98 10.08
N LEU A 187 -24.40 1.75 9.77
CA LEU A 187 -23.26 2.13 10.59
C LEU A 187 -22.46 3.21 9.86
N VAL A 188 -21.84 4.11 10.62
CA VAL A 188 -20.84 5.05 10.12
C VAL A 188 -19.54 4.76 10.85
N ASN A 189 -18.48 4.42 10.11
CA ASN A 189 -17.19 3.99 10.66
C ASN A 189 -17.33 2.87 11.72
N GLY A 190 -18.23 1.91 11.47
CA GLY A 190 -18.48 0.77 12.35
C GLY A 190 -19.31 1.08 13.60
N LYS A 191 -19.80 2.32 13.78
CA LYS A 191 -20.64 2.72 14.92
C LYS A 191 -22.08 2.97 14.48
N PRO A 192 -23.09 2.53 15.26
CA PRO A 192 -24.48 2.91 15.02
C PRO A 192 -24.61 4.44 15.09
N SER A 193 -25.16 5.05 14.05
CA SER A 193 -25.40 6.49 14.04
C SER A 193 -26.83 6.78 14.46
N GLY A 194 -27.02 7.55 15.53
CA GLY A 194 -28.34 8.01 15.98
C GLY A 194 -29.07 8.91 14.96
N LEU A 195 -28.32 9.47 13.99
CA LEU A 195 -28.87 10.24 12.88
C LEU A 195 -29.52 9.37 11.80
N VAL A 196 -29.19 8.08 11.75
CA VAL A 196 -29.57 7.15 10.67
C VAL A 196 -30.32 5.91 11.20
N GLY A 197 -30.26 5.66 12.50
CA GLY A 197 -30.43 4.31 13.05
C GLY A 197 -31.84 3.79 13.27
N ILE A 198 -32.91 4.60 13.18
CA ILE A 198 -34.27 4.09 13.50
C ILE A 198 -35.36 4.49 12.50
N SER A 199 -35.36 5.68 11.89
CA SER A 199 -36.37 6.06 10.87
C SER A 199 -36.01 7.30 10.03
N ASN A 200 -34.80 7.83 10.13
CA ASN A 200 -34.50 9.14 9.56
C ASN A 200 -33.46 9.02 8.44
N SER A 201 -33.98 8.85 7.24
CA SER A 201 -33.34 9.13 5.95
C SER A 201 -32.55 10.45 5.90
N ASP A 202 -32.94 11.44 6.72
CA ASP A 202 -32.29 12.75 6.80
C ASP A 202 -30.82 12.68 7.24
N GLY A 203 -30.43 11.66 8.03
CA GLY A 203 -29.04 11.50 8.46
C GLY A 203 -28.08 11.16 7.31
N LEU A 204 -28.55 10.44 6.29
CA LEU A 204 -27.76 10.10 5.11
C LEU A 204 -27.57 11.30 4.19
N ARG A 205 -28.60 12.15 4.07
CA ARG A 205 -28.57 13.39 3.30
C ARG A 205 -27.56 14.40 3.86
N ASN A 206 -27.24 14.31 5.14
CA ASN A 206 -26.24 15.14 5.81
C ASN A 206 -24.80 14.64 5.67
N ILE A 207 -24.56 13.51 5.02
CA ILE A 207 -23.20 13.00 4.75
C ILE A 207 -22.88 13.30 3.28
N PRO A 208 -22.01 14.28 2.99
CA PRO A 208 -21.54 14.54 1.63
C PRO A 208 -20.87 13.31 1.00
N ALA A 209 -21.17 13.04 -0.27
CA ALA A 209 -20.61 11.89 -0.99
C ALA A 209 -19.07 11.91 -1.07
N ASN A 210 -18.49 13.11 -1.16
CA ASN A 210 -17.04 13.30 -1.22
C ASN A 210 -16.30 12.87 0.06
N LEU A 211 -16.97 12.80 1.20
CA LEU A 211 -16.43 12.32 2.47
C LEU A 211 -16.47 10.79 2.59
N ILE A 212 -17.16 10.09 1.69
CA ILE A 212 -17.28 8.63 1.73
C ILE A 212 -16.09 8.01 1.01
N GLU A 213 -15.41 7.07 1.67
CA GLU A 213 -14.30 6.28 1.10
C GLU A 213 -14.85 5.01 0.44
N ARG A 214 -15.69 4.28 1.18
CA ARG A 214 -16.29 3.03 0.71
C ARG A 214 -17.56 2.69 1.49
N ILE A 215 -18.40 1.87 0.87
CA ILE A 215 -19.58 1.25 1.49
C ILE A 215 -19.31 -0.24 1.67
N GLU A 216 -19.56 -0.77 2.86
CA GLU A 216 -19.51 -2.20 3.12
C GLU A 216 -20.92 -2.73 3.33
N VAL A 217 -21.30 -3.75 2.57
CA VAL A 217 -22.59 -4.43 2.67
C VAL A 217 -22.38 -5.82 3.26
N ILE A 218 -22.97 -6.05 4.43
CA ILE A 218 -22.85 -7.29 5.21
C ILE A 218 -24.21 -7.96 5.22
N THR A 219 -24.36 -9.03 4.44
CA THR A 219 -25.62 -9.76 4.26
C THR A 219 -25.78 -10.95 5.22
N ASN A 220 -24.75 -11.25 6.02
CA ASN A 220 -24.75 -12.30 7.04
C ASN A 220 -24.19 -11.72 8.35
N PRO A 221 -24.96 -10.90 9.07
CA PRO A 221 -24.46 -10.25 10.27
C PRO A 221 -24.27 -11.28 11.40
N SER A 222 -23.39 -10.99 12.36
CA SER A 222 -23.18 -11.88 13.52
C SER A 222 -24.47 -12.06 14.35
N ALA A 223 -24.59 -13.19 15.06
CA ALA A 223 -25.76 -13.56 15.88
C ALA A 223 -26.34 -12.46 16.78
N ARG A 224 -25.50 -11.52 17.28
CA ARG A 224 -25.96 -10.37 18.09
C ARG A 224 -26.89 -9.39 17.35
N TYR A 225 -26.83 -9.34 16.02
CA TYR A 225 -27.64 -8.45 15.19
C TYR A 225 -28.75 -9.20 14.45
N GLU A 226 -28.59 -10.50 14.18
CA GLU A 226 -29.66 -11.36 13.63
C GLU A 226 -30.85 -11.49 14.59
N ALA A 227 -30.59 -11.50 15.90
CA ALA A 227 -31.62 -11.53 16.93
C ALA A 227 -32.54 -10.30 16.94
N GLU A 228 -32.14 -9.19 16.29
CA GLU A 228 -32.95 -7.96 16.14
C GLU A 228 -33.85 -8.01 14.88
N GLY A 229 -33.80 -9.07 14.07
CA GLY A 229 -34.63 -9.22 12.86
C GLY A 229 -34.17 -8.42 11.65
N MET A 230 -32.89 -8.02 11.62
CA MET A 230 -32.35 -7.14 10.58
C MET A 230 -32.00 -7.89 9.28
N ALA A 231 -32.31 -7.29 8.13
CA ALA A 231 -32.02 -7.86 6.80
C ALA A 231 -30.52 -7.81 6.42
N GLY A 232 -29.73 -7.01 7.13
CA GLY A 232 -28.29 -6.87 6.94
C GLY A 232 -27.75 -5.57 7.54
N ILE A 233 -26.44 -5.36 7.38
CA ILE A 233 -25.74 -4.15 7.84
C ILE A 233 -25.11 -3.44 6.63
N ILE A 234 -25.32 -2.13 6.54
CA ILE A 234 -24.61 -1.24 5.63
C ILE A 234 -23.69 -0.37 6.48
N ASN A 235 -22.39 -0.40 6.20
CA ASN A 235 -21.40 0.40 6.90
C ASN A 235 -20.78 1.42 5.95
N ILE A 236 -21.01 2.69 6.23
CA ILE A 236 -20.46 3.82 5.50
C ILE A 236 -19.09 4.13 6.13
N ILE A 237 -18.02 3.86 5.39
CA ILE A 237 -16.67 4.24 5.79
C ILE A 237 -16.39 5.62 5.22
N LEU A 238 -16.19 6.58 6.11
CA LEU A 238 -15.76 7.91 5.71
C LEU A 238 -14.26 7.90 5.46
N LYS A 239 -13.81 8.71 4.49
CA LYS A 239 -12.40 9.02 4.31
C LYS A 239 -11.88 9.49 5.65
N LYS A 240 -10.75 8.93 6.08
CA LYS A 240 -10.03 9.52 7.21
C LYS A 240 -9.67 10.94 6.81
N GLU A 241 -10.41 11.91 7.33
CA GLU A 241 -10.02 13.29 7.32
C GLU A 241 -8.59 13.36 7.87
N LYS A 242 -7.62 13.57 6.99
CA LYS A 242 -6.35 14.20 7.37
C LYS A 242 -6.63 15.69 7.66
N GLU A 243 -7.64 16.00 8.47
CA GLU A 243 -7.91 17.37 8.88
C GLU A 243 -7.02 17.73 10.07
N ASN A 244 -5.73 17.85 9.76
CA ASN A 244 -5.00 18.99 10.29
C ASN A 244 -5.07 20.05 9.20
N GLY A 245 -5.83 21.11 9.41
CA GLY A 245 -6.00 22.12 8.35
C GLY A 245 -7.13 23.11 8.60
N LEU A 246 -7.25 24.03 7.66
CA LEU A 246 -8.30 25.05 7.60
C LEU A 246 -9.32 24.64 6.54
N ASN A 247 -10.58 24.51 6.91
CA ASN A 247 -11.72 24.33 6.00
C ASN A 247 -12.71 25.50 6.18
N GLY A 248 -13.56 25.75 5.19
CA GLY A 248 -14.49 26.87 5.24
C GLY A 248 -15.44 26.94 4.05
N SER A 249 -16.53 27.69 4.22
CA SER A 249 -17.50 28.00 3.16
C SER A 249 -17.67 29.52 3.03
N PHE A 250 -18.05 29.95 1.83
CA PHE A 250 -18.44 31.32 1.57
C PHE A 250 -19.72 31.29 0.75
N ASP A 251 -20.74 31.93 1.27
CA ASP A 251 -22.10 31.87 0.78
C ASP A 251 -22.55 33.28 0.39
N ILE A 252 -22.98 33.47 -0.85
CA ILE A 252 -23.61 34.71 -1.32
C ILE A 252 -25.02 34.36 -1.77
N SER A 253 -26.00 35.15 -1.33
CA SER A 253 -27.40 35.03 -1.73
C SER A 253 -27.96 36.36 -2.21
N ALA A 254 -28.79 36.31 -3.24
CA ALA A 254 -29.54 37.44 -3.78
C ALA A 254 -30.93 36.96 -4.21
N GLY A 255 -31.98 37.72 -3.93
CA GLY A 255 -33.36 37.35 -4.26
C GLY A 255 -34.31 38.54 -4.38
N TYR A 256 -35.46 38.30 -5.02
CA TYR A 256 -36.57 39.26 -5.15
C TYR A 256 -37.79 38.76 -4.35
N PRO A 257 -38.45 39.61 -3.53
CA PRO A 257 -38.11 41.00 -3.20
C PRO A 257 -36.76 41.09 -2.48
N HIS A 258 -36.12 42.27 -2.52
CA HIS A 258 -34.72 42.49 -2.12
C HIS A 258 -34.31 41.68 -0.89
N ASN A 259 -33.50 40.63 -1.10
CA ASN A 259 -32.88 39.82 -0.07
C ASN A 259 -31.45 39.51 -0.50
N HIS A 260 -30.47 40.13 0.14
CA HIS A 260 -29.06 39.94 -0.14
C HIS A 260 -28.36 39.46 1.12
N GLY A 261 -27.62 38.37 1.03
CA GLY A 261 -26.88 37.81 2.15
C GLY A 261 -25.47 37.45 1.73
N VAL A 262 -24.50 37.69 2.61
CA VAL A 262 -23.13 37.20 2.48
C VAL A 262 -22.76 36.54 3.79
N ALA A 263 -22.28 35.31 3.75
CA ALA A 263 -21.76 34.61 4.91
C ALA A 263 -20.42 33.94 4.60
N ALA A 264 -19.56 33.87 5.61
CA ALA A 264 -18.30 33.18 5.59
C ALA A 264 -18.22 32.30 6.83
N ASN A 265 -17.85 31.04 6.66
CA ASN A 265 -17.61 30.09 7.73
C ASN A 265 -16.20 29.55 7.58
N LEU A 266 -15.45 29.51 8.67
CA LEU A 266 -14.10 28.99 8.74
C LEU A 266 -14.02 28.04 9.93
N ASN A 267 -13.36 26.90 9.74
CA ASN A 267 -13.04 25.94 10.77
C ASN A 267 -11.58 25.50 10.65
N TYR A 268 -10.88 25.47 11.76
CA TYR A 268 -9.47 25.10 11.83
C TYR A 268 -9.29 23.98 12.84
N ARG A 269 -8.86 22.82 12.34
CA ARG A 269 -8.72 21.60 13.14
C ARG A 269 -7.26 21.17 13.24
N ARG A 270 -6.83 20.85 14.46
CA ARG A 270 -5.55 20.22 14.81
C ARG A 270 -5.83 19.16 15.88
N LYS A 271 -5.00 18.11 16.01
CA LYS A 271 -5.22 16.96 16.91
C LYS A 271 -5.81 17.23 18.31
N TRP A 272 -5.53 18.40 18.93
CA TRP A 272 -6.03 18.79 20.26
C TRP A 272 -6.91 20.05 20.26
N LEU A 273 -7.11 20.71 19.11
CA LEU A 273 -7.75 22.02 19.01
C LEU A 273 -8.68 22.08 17.79
N ASN A 274 -9.90 22.59 17.99
CA ASN A 274 -10.89 22.78 16.94
C ASN A 274 -11.48 24.19 17.10
N LEU A 275 -11.18 25.09 16.16
CA LEU A 275 -11.58 26.50 16.19
C LEU A 275 -12.57 26.80 15.06
N PHE A 276 -13.69 27.44 15.37
CA PHE A 276 -14.71 27.82 14.40
C PHE A 276 -14.94 29.34 14.42
N ALA A 277 -15.07 29.95 13.25
CA ALA A 277 -15.41 31.35 13.06
C ALA A 277 -16.46 31.51 11.96
N SER A 278 -17.53 32.24 12.24
CA SER A 278 -18.60 32.52 11.29
C SER A 278 -18.93 34.00 11.27
N TYR A 279 -19.08 34.57 10.07
CA TYR A 279 -19.45 35.97 9.86
C TYR A 279 -20.53 36.06 8.78
N GLY A 280 -21.59 36.83 9.02
CA GLY A 280 -22.68 36.97 8.07
C GLY A 280 -23.33 38.35 8.09
N LEU A 281 -23.63 38.88 6.91
CA LEU A 281 -24.37 40.11 6.66
C LEU A 281 -25.62 39.79 5.84
N ASN A 282 -26.78 40.25 6.28
CA ASN A 282 -28.04 40.05 5.56
C ASN A 282 -28.80 41.37 5.47
N TYR A 283 -29.26 41.71 4.26
CA TYR A 283 -30.11 42.84 3.96
C TYR A 283 -31.40 42.34 3.30
N ARG A 284 -32.54 42.54 3.95
CA ARG A 284 -33.85 42.17 3.42
C ARG A 284 -34.80 43.36 3.49
N ARG A 285 -35.48 43.65 2.39
CA ARG A 285 -36.59 44.61 2.33
C ARG A 285 -37.87 43.86 1.99
N ALA A 286 -38.81 43.83 2.92
CA ALA A 286 -40.14 43.28 2.67
C ALA A 286 -40.95 44.24 1.78
N PRO A 287 -41.73 43.73 0.80
CA PRO A 287 -42.78 44.51 0.19
C PRO A 287 -43.86 44.76 1.26
N GLY A 288 -44.23 46.04 1.42
CA GLY A 288 -45.40 46.45 2.19
C GLY A 288 -46.68 46.26 1.39
#